data_AF-A0A654BD57-F1
#
_entry.id   AF-A0A654BD57-F1
#
_cell.length_a   1.000
_cell.length_b   1.000
_cell.length_c   1.000
_cell.angle_alpha   90.00
_cell.angle_beta   90.00
_cell.angle_gamma   90.00
#
_symmetry.space_group_name_H-M   'P 1'
#
loop_
_entity.id
_entity.type
_entity.pdbx_description
1 polymer ?
#
loop_
_entity_poly.entity_id
_entity_poly.type
_entity_poly.pdbx_seq_one_letter_code
_entity_poly.pdbx_strand_id
1 'polypeptide(L)'
;MDKLLHGEENMVAADAGYTGVEKREEHAGRQVIWQIAAWRSTYEKHDKKSEQYKAYRAIEKAKAQTRSKVEHPFRVIKRQFGYTKV
;
A
#
# COMPACT_ATOMS: atom_id res chain seq x y z
N MET A 1 8.63 9.68 0.45
CA MET A 1 7.68 9.62 -0.68
C MET A 1 7.72 10.86 -1.53
N ASP A 2 8.04 12.02 -0.95
CA ASP A 2 8.12 13.29 -1.66
C ASP A 2 8.84 13.24 -3.02
N LYS A 3 10.08 12.74 -3.03
CA LYS A 3 10.92 12.61 -4.24
C LYS A 3 10.51 11.51 -5.24
N LEU A 4 9.47 10.74 -4.94
CA LEU A 4 9.00 9.62 -5.77
C LEU A 4 7.74 9.98 -6.57
N LEU A 5 7.08 11.08 -6.22
CA LEU A 5 5.86 11.54 -6.89
C LEU A 5 6.22 12.74 -7.75
N HIS A 6 5.80 12.70 -9.00
CA HIS A 6 6.18 13.66 -10.04
C HIS A 6 5.03 14.61 -10.40
N GLY A 7 3.84 14.40 -9.81
CA GLY A 7 2.67 15.26 -9.96
C GLY A 7 1.68 14.79 -11.01
N GLU A 8 2.01 13.74 -11.77
CA GLU A 8 1.13 13.10 -12.76
C GLU A 8 0.36 11.90 -12.17
N GLU A 9 0.70 11.48 -10.96
CA GLU A 9 0.07 10.34 -10.32
C GLU A 9 -1.37 10.68 -9.91
N ASN A 10 -2.31 9.79 -10.22
CA ASN A 10 -3.70 9.92 -9.74
C ASN A 10 -3.96 9.09 -8.47
N MET A 11 -3.16 8.05 -8.25
CA MET A 11 -3.32 7.12 -7.13
C MET A 11 -1.95 6.64 -6.66
N VAL A 12 -1.77 6.61 -5.33
CA VAL A 12 -0.54 6.10 -4.69
C VAL A 12 -0.90 4.97 -3.75
N ALA A 13 -0.37 3.77 -4.02
CA ALA A 13 -0.52 2.62 -3.14
C ALA A 13 0.74 2.41 -2.29
N ALA A 14 0.58 2.22 -0.99
CA ALA A 14 1.70 2.00 -0.08
C ALA A 14 1.34 1.02 1.05
N ASP A 15 2.36 0.53 1.76
CA ASP A 15 2.17 -0.37 2.89
C ASP A 15 1.67 0.37 4.15
N ALA A 16 1.28 -0.40 5.16
CA ALA A 16 0.67 0.10 6.38
C ALA A 16 1.58 1.04 7.21
N GLY A 17 2.90 1.02 6.98
CA GLY A 17 3.85 1.98 7.57
C GLY A 17 3.68 3.41 7.08
N TYR A 18 2.97 3.61 5.96
CA TYR A 18 2.59 4.93 5.44
C TYR A 18 1.19 5.38 5.89
N THR A 19 0.63 4.78 6.95
CA THR A 19 -0.63 5.27 7.52
C THR A 19 -0.49 6.74 7.93
N GLY A 20 -1.41 7.60 7.48
CA GLY A 20 -1.38 9.03 7.78
C GLY A 20 -0.45 9.85 6.87
N VAL A 21 0.11 9.25 5.82
CA VAL A 21 0.95 9.96 4.82
C VAL A 21 0.18 11.11 4.16
N GLU A 22 -1.13 10.94 3.98
CA GLU A 22 -2.01 11.95 3.41
C GLU A 22 -2.11 13.24 4.25
N LYS A 23 -1.76 13.17 5.54
CA LYS A 23 -1.86 14.29 6.50
C LYS A 23 -0.55 15.04 6.69
N ARG A 24 0.54 14.59 6.06
CA ARG A 24 1.85 15.22 6.23
C ARG A 24 1.93 16.51 5.42
N GLU A 25 2.61 17.52 5.95
CA GLU A 25 2.78 18.81 5.29
C GLU A 25 3.44 18.69 3.91
N GLU A 26 4.38 17.75 3.75
CA GLU A 26 5.02 17.40 2.46
C GLU A 26 4.05 16.94 1.36
N HIS A 27 2.83 16.58 1.73
CA HIS A 27 1.78 16.09 0.83
C HIS A 27 0.53 16.97 0.86
N ALA A 28 0.55 18.08 1.60
CA ALA A 28 -0.53 19.06 1.61
C ALA A 28 -0.74 19.62 0.18
N GLY A 29 -1.99 19.61 -0.29
CA GLY A 29 -2.35 20.12 -1.62
C GLY A 29 -2.15 19.15 -2.80
N ARG A 30 -1.64 17.93 -2.57
CA ARG A 30 -1.56 16.91 -3.63
C ARG A 30 -2.94 16.30 -3.92
N GLN A 31 -3.35 16.34 -5.18
CA GLN A 31 -4.60 15.71 -5.64
C GLN A 31 -4.36 14.25 -6.02
N VAL A 32 -4.05 13.41 -5.03
CA VAL A 32 -3.81 11.96 -5.21
C VAL A 32 -4.71 11.12 -4.33
N ILE A 33 -5.14 9.97 -4.84
CA ILE A 33 -5.87 8.98 -4.04
C ILE A 33 -4.86 8.10 -3.31
N TRP A 34 -4.80 8.22 -1.98
CA TRP A 34 -3.96 7.38 -1.14
C TRP A 34 -4.62 6.03 -0.85
N GLN A 35 -4.04 4.96 -1.40
CA GLN A 35 -4.45 3.57 -1.18
C GLN A 35 -3.46 2.87 -0.25
N ILE A 36 -3.50 3.25 1.02
CA ILE A 36 -2.66 2.64 2.06
C ILE A 36 -3.24 1.28 2.46
N ALA A 37 -2.37 0.29 2.66
CA ALA A 37 -2.77 -1.01 3.17
C ALA A 37 -3.33 -0.88 4.60
N ALA A 38 -4.52 -1.43 4.83
CA ALA A 38 -5.18 -1.34 6.13
C ALA A 38 -4.59 -2.36 7.11
N TRP A 39 -4.54 -1.99 8.39
CA TRP A 39 -4.23 -2.95 9.45
C TRP A 39 -5.38 -3.93 9.63
N ARG A 40 -5.06 -5.17 9.96
CA ARG A 40 -6.08 -6.20 10.23
C ARG A 40 -7.04 -5.77 11.34
N SER A 41 -6.52 -5.14 12.40
CA SER A 41 -7.29 -4.64 13.53
C SER A 41 -8.36 -3.59 13.14
N THR A 42 -8.20 -2.92 12.00
CA THR A 42 -9.14 -1.90 11.52
C THR A 42 -10.48 -2.51 11.14
N TYR A 43 -10.47 -3.68 10.50
CA TYR A 43 -11.70 -4.35 10.03
C TYR A 43 -12.03 -5.64 10.79
N GLU A 44 -11.17 -6.12 11.69
CA GLU A 44 -11.43 -7.29 12.55
C GLU A 44 -12.58 -7.07 13.55
N LYS A 45 -12.98 -5.82 13.77
CA LYS A 45 -14.16 -5.47 14.59
C LYS A 45 -15.48 -5.91 13.96
N HIS A 46 -15.50 -6.13 12.65
CA HIS A 46 -16.67 -6.64 11.95
C HIS A 46 -16.74 -8.16 12.06
N ASP A 47 -17.95 -8.71 12.13
CA ASP A 47 -18.14 -10.16 12.12
C ASP A 47 -17.59 -10.76 10.81
N LYS A 48 -16.88 -11.89 10.89
CA LYS A 48 -16.22 -12.51 9.74
C LYS A 48 -17.20 -12.97 8.66
N LYS A 49 -18.46 -13.24 9.03
CA LYS A 49 -19.50 -13.62 8.07
C LYS A 49 -20.16 -12.40 7.41
N SER A 50 -19.99 -11.21 8.00
CA SER A 50 -20.54 -9.97 7.46
C SER A 50 -19.99 -9.66 6.06
N GLU A 51 -20.82 -9.05 5.23
CA GLU A 51 -20.43 -8.61 3.89
C GLU A 51 -19.36 -7.53 3.95
N GLN A 52 -19.42 -6.64 4.95
CA GLN A 52 -18.42 -5.60 5.19
C GLN A 52 -17.02 -6.20 5.40
N TYR A 53 -16.88 -7.21 6.28
CA TYR A 53 -15.59 -7.87 6.51
C TYR A 53 -15.06 -8.53 5.22
N LYS A 54 -15.93 -9.20 4.46
CA LYS A 54 -15.56 -9.84 3.19
C LYS A 54 -15.11 -8.82 2.14
N ALA A 55 -15.80 -7.68 2.04
CA ALA A 55 -15.45 -6.59 1.14
C ALA A 55 -14.08 -5.99 1.48
N TYR A 56 -13.84 -5.65 2.76
CA TYR A 56 -12.53 -5.18 3.21
C TYR A 56 -11.42 -6.19 2.87
N ARG A 57 -11.65 -7.48 3.15
CA ARG A 57 -10.69 -8.54 2.83
C ARG A 57 -10.43 -8.66 1.32
N ALA A 58 -11.45 -8.50 0.48
CA ALA A 58 -11.29 -8.55 -0.97
C ALA A 58 -10.44 -7.38 -1.48
N ILE A 59 -10.68 -6.17 -0.97
CA ILE A 59 -9.91 -4.97 -1.30
C ILE A 59 -8.44 -5.13 -0.89
N GLU A 60 -8.17 -5.52 0.36
CA GLU A 60 -6.80 -5.68 0.84
C GLU A 60 -6.07 -6.84 0.14
N LYS A 61 -6.79 -7.90 -0.27
CA LYS A 61 -6.24 -8.97 -1.10
C LYS A 61 -5.84 -8.44 -2.48
N ALA A 62 -6.68 -7.63 -3.12
CA ALA A 62 -6.37 -7.04 -4.42
C ALA A 62 -5.15 -6.12 -4.34
N LYS A 63 -5.06 -5.26 -3.31
CA LYS A 63 -3.86 -4.43 -3.05
C LYS A 63 -2.61 -5.29 -2.90
N ALA A 64 -2.66 -6.39 -2.14
CA ALA A 64 -1.54 -7.30 -1.96
C ALA A 64 -1.14 -8.03 -3.25
N GLN A 65 -2.09 -8.41 -4.10
CA GLN A 65 -1.81 -9.01 -5.40
C GLN A 65 -1.07 -8.04 -6.32
N THR A 66 -1.50 -6.78 -6.38
CA THR A 66 -0.80 -5.73 -7.13
C THR A 66 0.63 -5.54 -6.64
N ARG A 67 0.84 -5.46 -5.32
CA ARG A 67 2.18 -5.36 -4.72
C ARG A 67 3.06 -6.54 -5.11
N SER A 68 2.54 -7.76 -5.06
CA SER A 68 3.30 -8.96 -5.40
C SER A 68 3.87 -8.92 -6.82
N LYS A 69 3.13 -8.35 -7.79
CA LYS A 69 3.61 -8.20 -9.18
C LYS A 69 4.84 -7.30 -9.30
N VAL A 70 4.98 -6.31 -8.42
CA VAL A 70 6.12 -5.37 -8.41
C VAL A 70 7.25 -5.89 -7.52
N GLU A 71 6.91 -6.34 -6.31
CA GLU A 71 7.88 -6.81 -5.32
C GLU A 71 8.62 -8.08 -5.77
N HIS A 72 7.95 -8.96 -6.54
CA HIS A 72 8.56 -10.20 -6.99
C HIS A 72 9.75 -9.98 -7.94
N PRO A 73 9.61 -9.25 -9.08
CA PRO A 73 10.74 -8.88 -9.93
C PRO A 73 11.83 -8.11 -9.15
N PHE A 74 11.43 -7.17 -8.30
CA PHE A 74 12.39 -6.37 -7.55
C PHE A 74 13.22 -7.22 -6.59
N ARG A 75 12.62 -8.23 -5.96
CA ARG A 75 13.32 -9.21 -5.14
C ARG A 75 14.30 -10.06 -5.94
N VAL A 76 13.92 -10.49 -7.15
CA VAL A 76 14.81 -11.25 -8.04
C VAL A 76 16.06 -10.43 -8.38
N ILE A 77 15.86 -9.20 -8.84
CA ILE A 77 16.95 -8.27 -9.19
C ILE A 77 17.85 -8.01 -7.97
N LYS A 78 17.27 -7.64 -6.82
CA LYS A 78 18.05 -7.38 -5.60
C LYS A 78 18.91 -8.57 -5.17
N ARG A 79 18.40 -9.80 -5.32
CA ARG A 79 19.15 -11.02 -4.99
C ARG A 79 20.27 -11.29 -6.01
N GLN A 80 20.01 -11.12 -7.30
CA GLN A 80 21.00 -11.34 -8.35
C GLN A 80 22.21 -10.40 -8.20
N PHE A 81 21.99 -9.16 -7.79
CA PHE A 81 23.05 -8.16 -7.61
C PHE A 81 23.59 -8.06 -6.18
N GLY A 82 23.23 -8.98 -5.28
CA GLY A 82 23.77 -8.99 -3.91
C GLY A 82 23.27 -7.87 -2.99
N TYR A 83 22.22 -7.13 -3.36
CA TYR A 83 21.62 -6.07 -2.54
C TYR A 83 20.64 -6.62 -1.47
N THR A 84 20.87 -7.83 -0.98
CA THR A 84 20.13 -8.37 0.16
C THR A 84 20.64 -7.72 1.44
N LYS A 85 19.72 -7.23 2.27
CA LYS A 85 20.06 -6.76 3.62
C LYS A 85 20.56 -7.96 4.43
N VAL A 86 21.79 -7.89 4.94
CA VAL A 86 22.40 -8.85 5.88
C VAL A 86 22.12 -8.39 7.31
#